data_AF-A0A2V8AJH5-F1
#
_entry.id   AF-A0A2V8AJH5-F1
#
_cell.length_a   1.000
_cell.length_b   1.000
_cell.length_c   1.000
_cell.angle_alpha   90.00
_cell.angle_beta   90.00
_cell.angle_gamma   90.00
#
_symmetry.space_group_name_H-M   'P 1'
#
loop_
_entity.id
_entity.type
_entity.pdbx_description
1 polymer ?
#
loop_
_entity_poly.entity_id
_entity_poly.type
_entity_poly.pdbx_seq_one_letter_code
_entity_poly.pdbx_strand_id
1 'polypeptide(L)'
;MIPDIEVLGAQLANQDPHWITITFRGIGEMRGDRTSAVPNPSGSWIDLSPYESDEFGVPGAYVQINAAPMDQQVWQDMDQCALELAQKIAKAPANIQYLYDGGWQTAPFPLSRPFPEWHRGLGTTYHEAGTLWMGDLVGDSATNTVGRFHHVINAYACDQALFPTASSVNPVLRGLTLVRRLVEAL
;
A
#
# COMPACT_ATOMS: atom_id res chain seq x y z
N MET A 1 -10.01 10.04 7.21
CA MET A 1 -8.75 9.45 7.68
C MET A 1 -8.24 10.39 8.75
N ILE A 2 -8.19 9.95 10.01
CA ILE A 2 -7.51 10.73 11.06
C ILE A 2 -6.01 10.68 10.71
N PRO A 3 -5.25 11.78 10.79
CA PRO A 3 -3.81 11.73 10.59
C PRO A 3 -3.23 10.60 11.45
N ASP A 4 -2.40 9.74 10.88
CA ASP A 4 -1.63 8.83 11.72
C ASP A 4 -0.78 9.66 12.71
N ILE A 5 -0.37 9.04 13.82
CA ILE A 5 0.34 9.75 14.88
C ILE A 5 1.63 10.42 14.38
N GLU A 6 2.23 9.89 13.31
CA GLU A 6 3.46 10.43 12.73
C GLU A 6 3.19 11.70 11.92
N VAL A 7 2.13 11.73 11.13
CA VAL A 7 1.68 12.94 10.41
C VAL A 7 1.25 14.02 11.41
N LEU A 8 0.56 13.63 12.49
CA LEU A 8 0.19 14.57 13.55
C LEU A 8 1.42 15.18 14.22
N GLY A 9 2.42 14.36 14.58
CA GLY A 9 3.67 14.83 15.18
C GLY A 9 4.41 15.83 14.27
N ALA A 10 4.51 15.51 12.97
CA ALA A 10 5.13 16.41 12.00
C ALA A 10 4.36 17.74 11.85
N GLN A 11 3.03 17.71 11.86
CA GLN A 11 2.21 18.93 11.79
C GLN A 11 2.36 19.79 13.05
N LEU A 12 2.38 19.18 14.23
CA LEU A 12 2.59 19.90 15.50
C LEU A 12 3.97 20.55 15.56
N ALA A 13 5.00 19.88 15.04
CA ALA A 13 6.36 20.41 14.99
C ALA A 13 6.53 21.61 14.04
N ASN A 14 5.57 21.83 13.13
CA ASN A 14 5.64 22.87 12.09
C ASN A 14 4.50 23.90 12.21
N GLN A 15 3.96 24.10 13.41
CA GLN A 15 3.01 25.17 13.65
C GLN A 15 3.65 26.54 13.48
N ASP A 16 3.00 27.42 12.72
CA ASP A 16 3.45 28.77 12.44
C ASP A 16 2.23 29.71 12.33
N PRO A 17 2.29 30.96 12.84
CA PRO A 17 1.15 31.89 12.80
C PRO A 17 0.84 32.46 11.40
N HIS A 18 1.75 32.33 10.44
CA HIS A 18 1.65 32.85 9.07
C HIS A 18 1.55 31.75 8.02
N TRP A 19 1.89 30.51 8.37
CA TRP A 19 1.87 29.37 7.46
C TRP A 19 0.91 28.28 7.94
N ILE A 20 0.35 27.54 6.97
CA ILE A 20 -0.39 26.31 7.23
C ILE A 20 0.37 25.13 6.64
N THR A 21 0.50 24.05 7.41
CA THR A 21 1.06 22.79 6.91
C THR A 21 -0.02 21.97 6.24
N ILE A 22 0.23 21.55 4.99
CA ILE A 22 -0.63 20.63 4.24
C ILE A 22 0.19 19.38 3.91
N THR A 23 -0.37 18.20 4.20
CA THR A 23 0.22 16.91 3.84
C THR A 23 -0.57 16.30 2.69
N PHE A 24 0.10 16.07 1.55
CA PHE A 24 -0.45 15.24 0.49
C PHE A 24 0.03 13.81 0.67
N ARG A 25 -0.91 12.86 0.76
CA ARG A 25 -0.59 11.44 0.84
C ARG A 25 -1.07 10.73 -0.40
N GLY A 26 -0.11 10.25 -1.19
CA GLY A 26 -0.35 9.33 -2.29
C GLY A 26 -0.30 7.87 -1.82
N ILE A 27 -1.18 7.03 -2.36
CA ILE A 27 -1.08 5.57 -2.25
C ILE A 27 -1.09 4.97 -3.67
N GLY A 28 0.04 4.42 -4.12
CA GLY A 28 0.15 3.76 -5.42
C GLY A 28 -0.45 2.36 -5.39
N GLU A 29 -1.15 1.98 -6.47
CA GLU A 29 -1.52 0.57 -6.70
C GLU A 29 -0.28 -0.22 -7.15
N MET A 30 -0.11 -1.43 -6.61
CA MET A 30 0.84 -2.41 -7.10
C MET A 30 0.09 -3.64 -7.63
N ARG A 31 0.51 -4.15 -8.79
CA ARG A 31 -0.14 -5.32 -9.39
C ARG A 31 0.56 -6.62 -9.01
N GLY A 32 -0.23 -7.59 -8.57
CA GLY A 32 0.27 -8.95 -8.31
C GLY A 32 0.53 -9.72 -9.60
N ASP A 33 1.59 -10.54 -9.60
CA ASP A 33 1.87 -11.53 -10.63
C ASP A 33 1.27 -12.88 -10.22
N ARG A 34 0.41 -13.43 -11.08
CA ARG A 34 -0.25 -14.73 -10.87
C ARG A 34 0.26 -15.82 -11.82
N THR A 35 1.27 -15.51 -12.62
CA THR A 35 1.75 -16.35 -13.71
C THR A 35 3.12 -16.94 -13.41
N SER A 36 3.97 -16.19 -12.71
CA SER A 36 5.28 -16.68 -12.31
C SER A 36 5.16 -17.64 -11.13
N ALA A 37 5.87 -18.77 -11.21
CA ALA A 37 6.05 -19.64 -10.07
C ALA A 37 6.80 -18.91 -8.94
N VAL A 38 6.44 -19.20 -7.69
CA VAL A 38 7.09 -18.69 -6.48
C VAL A 38 7.73 -19.87 -5.73
N PRO A 39 8.84 -19.66 -5.01
CA PRO A 39 9.59 -18.42 -4.86
C PRO A 39 10.39 -18.05 -6.13
N ASN A 40 10.53 -16.76 -6.40
CA ASN A 40 11.38 -16.24 -7.47
C ASN A 40 12.00 -14.89 -7.06
N PRO A 41 13.12 -14.44 -7.66
CA PRO A 41 13.85 -13.25 -7.20
C PRO A 41 13.23 -11.91 -7.65
N SER A 42 12.32 -11.91 -8.62
CA SER A 42 11.83 -10.69 -9.28
C SER A 42 10.41 -10.30 -8.87
N GLY A 43 9.59 -11.25 -8.46
CA GLY A 43 8.18 -11.07 -8.11
C GLY A 43 7.97 -10.77 -6.63
N SER A 44 6.73 -10.46 -6.30
CA SER A 44 6.26 -10.30 -4.91
C SER A 44 5.54 -11.58 -4.47
N TRP A 45 5.91 -12.13 -3.33
CA TRP A 45 5.32 -13.35 -2.76
C TRP A 45 5.53 -13.42 -1.26
N ILE A 46 4.77 -14.28 -0.60
CA ILE A 46 4.87 -14.58 0.82
C ILE A 46 4.94 -16.10 1.01
N ASP A 47 5.75 -16.55 1.96
CA ASP A 47 5.79 -17.94 2.40
C ASP A 47 6.13 -17.99 3.90
N LEU A 48 6.21 -19.18 4.47
CA LEU A 48 6.72 -19.41 5.80
C LEU A 48 8.25 -19.33 5.83
N SER A 49 8.79 -18.66 6.84
CA SER A 49 10.22 -18.51 7.05
C SER A 49 10.85 -19.86 7.38
N PRO A 50 11.85 -20.32 6.61
CA PRO A 50 12.60 -21.53 6.97
C PRO A 50 13.69 -21.25 8.01
N TYR A 51 13.88 -19.98 8.40
CA TYR A 51 15.00 -19.53 9.26
C TYR A 51 14.56 -19.13 10.65
N GLU A 52 13.33 -18.66 10.79
CA GLU A 52 12.84 -18.03 12.01
C GLU A 52 11.45 -18.56 12.37
N SER A 53 11.22 -18.69 13.67
CA SER A 53 9.92 -19.01 14.24
C SER A 53 9.58 -17.97 15.31
N ASP A 54 8.28 -17.75 15.52
CA ASP A 54 7.78 -16.90 16.59
C ASP A 54 7.99 -17.53 17.99
N GLU A 55 7.54 -16.83 19.03
CA GLU A 55 7.65 -17.30 20.42
C GLU A 55 6.89 -18.61 20.71
N PHE A 56 6.03 -19.06 19.80
CA PHE A 56 5.28 -20.32 19.88
C PHE A 56 5.88 -21.44 19.02
N GLY A 57 7.00 -21.18 18.34
CA GLY A 57 7.64 -22.13 17.44
C GLY A 57 6.94 -22.29 16.09
N VAL A 58 6.08 -21.35 15.72
CA VAL A 58 5.45 -21.30 14.39
C VAL A 58 6.35 -20.52 13.44
N PRO A 59 6.65 -21.03 12.23
CA PRO A 59 7.39 -20.27 11.24
C PRO A 59 6.76 -18.89 10.98
N GLY A 60 7.58 -17.84 11.08
CA GLY A 60 7.13 -16.48 10.77
C GLY A 60 6.84 -16.29 9.28
N ALA A 61 6.22 -15.17 8.91
CA ALA A 61 6.07 -14.83 7.49
C ALA A 61 7.42 -14.38 6.88
N TYR A 62 7.77 -14.95 5.73
CA TYR A 62 8.86 -14.51 4.87
C TYR A 62 8.26 -13.79 3.66
N VAL A 63 8.49 -12.47 3.58
CA VAL A 63 7.90 -11.60 2.57
C VAL A 63 8.97 -11.15 1.60
N GLN A 64 8.75 -11.39 0.31
CA GLN A 64 9.45 -10.71 -0.77
C GLN A 64 8.49 -9.73 -1.45
N ILE A 65 8.84 -8.45 -1.47
CA ILE A 65 8.03 -7.43 -2.13
C ILE A 65 8.92 -6.58 -3.03
N ASN A 66 8.56 -6.51 -4.31
CA ASN A 66 9.29 -5.79 -5.34
C ASN A 66 8.35 -4.86 -6.10
N ALA A 67 8.75 -3.59 -6.23
CA ALA A 67 8.05 -2.62 -7.08
C ALA A 67 8.46 -2.83 -8.54
N ALA A 68 7.49 -3.14 -9.40
CA ALA A 68 7.69 -3.23 -10.84
C ALA A 68 7.89 -1.83 -11.45
N PRO A 69 8.44 -1.72 -12.68
CA PRO A 69 8.63 -0.43 -13.35
C PRO A 69 7.34 0.39 -13.47
N MET A 70 6.19 -0.27 -13.66
CA MET A 70 4.89 0.42 -13.71
C MET A 70 4.50 1.01 -12.35
N ASP A 71 4.80 0.33 -11.25
CA ASP A 71 4.51 0.83 -9.89
C ASP A 71 5.35 2.09 -9.61
N GLN A 72 6.61 2.10 -10.06
CA GLN A 72 7.50 3.26 -9.98
C GLN A 72 6.99 4.43 -10.82
N GLN A 73 6.45 4.16 -12.02
CA GLN A 73 5.83 5.20 -12.85
C GLN A 73 4.61 5.81 -12.16
N VAL A 74 3.75 4.99 -11.55
CA VAL A 74 2.59 5.47 -10.79
C VAL A 74 3.04 6.39 -9.65
N TRP A 75 4.11 6.05 -8.93
CA TRP A 75 4.66 6.92 -7.88
C TRP A 75 5.16 8.27 -8.44
N GLN A 76 5.86 8.26 -9.57
CA GLN A 76 6.32 9.51 -10.22
C GLN A 76 5.15 10.40 -10.66
N ASP A 77 4.10 9.80 -11.24
CA ASP A 77 2.91 10.52 -11.66
C ASP A 77 2.18 11.14 -10.45
N MET A 78 2.18 10.44 -9.32
CA MET A 78 1.61 10.93 -8.07
C MET A 78 2.41 12.08 -7.45
N ASP A 79 3.73 12.01 -7.48
CA ASP A 79 4.61 13.10 -7.03
C ASP A 79 4.40 14.37 -7.87
N GLN A 80 4.37 14.22 -9.20
CA GLN A 80 4.07 15.31 -10.13
C GLN A 80 2.69 15.91 -9.83
N CYS A 81 1.67 15.07 -9.66
CA CYS A 81 0.32 15.51 -9.33
C CYS A 81 0.26 16.28 -7.99
N ALA A 82 0.95 15.79 -6.96
CA ALA A 82 1.02 16.45 -5.66
C ALA A 82 1.68 17.83 -5.76
N LEU A 83 2.79 17.95 -6.49
CA LEU A 83 3.46 19.24 -6.74
C LEU A 83 2.54 20.22 -7.48
N GLU A 84 1.90 19.78 -8.57
CA GLU A 84 0.99 20.62 -9.34
C GLU A 84 -0.20 21.10 -8.51
N LEU A 85 -0.78 20.21 -7.70
CA LEU A 85 -1.89 20.55 -6.82
C LEU A 85 -1.46 21.59 -5.78
N ALA A 86 -0.30 21.38 -5.14
CA ALA A 86 0.25 22.30 -4.14
C ALA A 86 0.49 23.69 -4.74
N GLN A 87 1.10 23.76 -5.92
CA GLN A 87 1.39 25.01 -6.63
C GLN A 87 0.10 25.75 -7.03
N LYS A 88 -0.92 25.02 -7.51
CA LYS A 88 -2.24 25.60 -7.82
C LYS A 88 -2.92 26.18 -6.57
N ILE A 89 -2.82 25.50 -5.43
CA ILE A 89 -3.35 25.99 -4.15
C ILE A 89 -2.63 27.27 -3.71
N ALA A 90 -1.29 27.31 -3.83
CA ALA A 90 -0.46 28.43 -3.39
C ALA A 90 -0.63 29.70 -4.24
N LYS A 91 -1.01 29.57 -5.52
CA LYS A 91 -1.21 30.63 -6.53
C LYS A 91 0.04 31.44 -6.91
N ALA A 92 1.04 31.52 -6.04
CA ALA A 92 2.31 32.20 -6.29
C ALA A 92 3.47 31.43 -5.62
N PRO A 93 4.68 31.41 -6.21
CA PRO A 93 5.84 30.70 -5.65
C PRO A 93 6.26 31.17 -4.25
N ALA A 94 6.01 32.43 -3.90
CA ALA A 94 6.33 32.99 -2.58
C ALA A 94 5.40 32.46 -1.46
N ASN A 95 4.28 31.81 -1.81
CA ASN A 95 3.26 31.33 -0.86
C ASN A 95 3.35 29.82 -0.62
N ILE A 96 4.44 29.17 -1.00
CA ILE A 96 4.64 27.74 -0.80
C ILE A 96 6.07 27.44 -0.39
N GLN A 97 6.21 26.50 0.52
CA GLN A 97 7.46 25.86 0.88
C GLN A 97 7.27 24.34 0.88
N TYR A 98 8.35 23.61 0.66
CA TYR A 98 8.38 22.16 0.53
C TYR A 98 9.30 21.59 1.60
N LEU A 99 8.84 20.57 2.34
CA LEU A 99 9.64 19.94 3.39
C LEU A 99 10.39 18.74 2.82
N TYR A 100 11.70 18.89 2.62
CA TYR A 100 12.61 17.81 2.17
C TYR A 100 14.06 18.13 2.58
N ASP A 101 14.97 17.14 2.54
CA ASP A 101 16.35 17.27 3.06
C ASP A 101 16.42 17.82 4.51
N GLY A 102 15.42 17.51 5.33
CA GLY A 102 15.37 17.92 6.74
C GLY A 102 14.98 19.38 7.01
N GLY A 103 14.51 20.13 6.00
CA GLY A 103 14.10 21.52 6.18
C GLY A 103 13.08 22.03 5.16
N TRP A 104 12.56 23.22 5.41
CA TRP A 104 11.65 23.91 4.48
C TRP A 104 12.44 24.59 3.37
N GLN A 105 12.04 24.32 2.14
CA GLN A 105 12.69 24.77 0.91
C GLN A 105 11.73 25.62 0.09
N THR A 106 12.26 26.64 -0.60
CA THR A 106 11.45 27.50 -1.49
C THR A 106 11.33 26.93 -2.91
N ALA A 107 12.22 26.03 -3.29
CA ALA A 107 12.15 25.27 -4.54
C ALA A 107 11.41 23.94 -4.33
N PRO A 108 10.68 23.42 -5.32
CA PRO A 108 10.10 22.09 -5.24
C PRO A 108 11.19 21.01 -5.23
N PHE A 109 10.89 19.86 -4.65
CA PHE A 109 11.79 18.71 -4.70
C PHE A 109 11.95 18.19 -6.14
N PRO A 110 13.13 17.64 -6.49
CA PRO A 110 13.37 17.11 -7.83
C PRO A 110 12.65 15.77 -8.03
N LEU A 111 11.80 15.69 -9.05
CA LEU A 111 11.02 14.49 -9.37
C LEU A 111 11.86 13.29 -9.81
N SER A 112 13.09 13.50 -10.27
CA SER A 112 13.99 12.45 -10.74
C SER A 112 14.91 11.92 -9.64
N ARG A 113 14.64 12.18 -8.36
CA ARG A 113 15.51 11.76 -7.26
C ARG A 113 15.47 10.23 -7.10
N PRO A 114 16.63 9.54 -7.10
CA PRO A 114 16.69 8.13 -6.75
C PRO A 114 16.39 7.95 -5.25
N PHE A 115 15.47 7.03 -4.91
CA PHE A 115 15.06 6.73 -3.53
C PHE A 115 14.70 7.98 -2.71
N PRO A 116 13.68 8.74 -3.15
CA PRO A 116 13.35 9.97 -2.48
C PRO A 116 12.79 9.72 -1.07
N GLU A 117 13.12 10.59 -0.14
CA GLU A 117 12.72 10.48 1.26
C GLU A 117 11.21 10.65 1.49
N TRP A 118 10.50 11.24 0.52
CA TRP A 118 9.04 11.35 0.56
C TRP A 118 8.33 10.04 0.14
N HIS A 119 9.05 9.07 -0.41
CA HIS A 119 8.53 7.71 -0.61
C HIS A 119 8.75 6.89 0.66
N ARG A 120 7.66 6.48 1.30
CA ARG A 120 7.73 5.54 2.41
C ARG A 120 8.03 4.14 1.87
N GLY A 121 8.69 3.32 2.70
CA GLY A 121 9.05 1.95 2.34
C GLY A 121 7.83 1.11 1.94
N LEU A 122 8.05 0.12 1.06
CA LEU A 122 7.04 -0.89 0.74
C LEU A 122 6.59 -1.59 2.02
N GLY A 123 5.30 -1.92 2.13
CA GLY A 123 4.73 -2.54 3.34
C GLY A 123 4.22 -1.56 4.41
N THR A 124 4.55 -0.26 4.32
CA THR A 124 4.20 0.71 5.37
C THR A 124 2.76 1.22 5.31
N THR A 125 2.00 0.82 4.28
CA THR A 125 0.59 1.19 4.15
C THR A 125 -0.35 0.24 4.88
N TYR A 126 0.11 -0.98 5.21
CA TYR A 126 -0.70 -2.04 5.78
C TYR A 126 -1.88 -2.45 4.88
N HIS A 127 -1.74 -2.23 3.56
CA HIS A 127 -2.75 -2.50 2.53
C HIS A 127 -2.39 -3.72 1.66
N GLU A 128 -1.49 -4.58 2.14
CA GLU A 128 -1.04 -5.78 1.42
C GLU A 128 -2.24 -6.71 1.21
N ALA A 129 -2.36 -7.24 0.00
CA ALA A 129 -3.55 -7.96 -0.43
C ALA A 129 -3.18 -9.11 -1.38
N GLY A 130 -4.13 -10.01 -1.61
CA GLY A 130 -4.01 -11.04 -2.65
C GLY A 130 -3.20 -12.28 -2.26
N THR A 131 -2.71 -12.43 -1.03
CA THR A 131 -1.95 -13.63 -0.64
C THR A 131 -2.75 -14.94 -0.72
N LEU A 132 -4.09 -14.85 -0.78
CA LEU A 132 -5.02 -15.97 -0.96
C LEU A 132 -6.11 -15.61 -2.00
N TRP A 133 -5.75 -14.91 -3.08
CA TRP A 133 -6.72 -14.28 -3.98
C TRP A 133 -7.86 -15.20 -4.42
N MET A 134 -9.07 -14.64 -4.48
CA MET A 134 -10.28 -15.35 -4.90
C MET A 134 -10.41 -15.44 -6.43
N GLY A 135 -11.12 -16.46 -6.91
CA GLY A 135 -11.44 -16.64 -8.32
C GLY A 135 -12.45 -17.76 -8.55
N ASP A 136 -12.90 -17.93 -9.79
CA ASP A 136 -13.92 -18.93 -10.13
C ASP A 136 -13.34 -20.34 -10.31
N LEU A 137 -12.07 -20.44 -10.69
CA LEU A 137 -11.41 -21.69 -11.06
C LEU A 137 -10.34 -22.11 -10.03
N VAL A 138 -10.31 -23.42 -9.75
CA VAL A 138 -9.41 -24.06 -8.79
C VAL A 138 -7.93 -23.91 -9.16
N GLY A 139 -7.61 -23.83 -10.45
CA GLY A 139 -6.24 -23.66 -10.94
C GLY A 139 -5.72 -22.23 -10.90
N ASP A 140 -6.62 -21.25 -10.74
CA ASP A 140 -6.31 -19.83 -10.91
C ASP A 140 -6.46 -19.03 -9.61
N SER A 141 -6.87 -19.67 -8.51
CA SER A 141 -7.17 -19.01 -7.23
C SER A 141 -7.11 -19.95 -6.03
N ALA A 142 -6.81 -19.42 -4.85
CA ALA A 142 -6.80 -20.21 -3.61
C ALA A 142 -8.22 -20.48 -3.10
N THR A 143 -9.12 -19.53 -3.33
CA THR A 143 -10.51 -19.56 -2.83
C THR A 143 -11.51 -19.21 -3.93
N ASN A 144 -12.76 -19.61 -3.74
CA ASN A 144 -13.86 -19.16 -4.59
C ASN A 144 -14.26 -17.71 -4.28
N THR A 145 -15.23 -17.16 -5.02
CA THR A 145 -15.66 -15.75 -4.87
C THR A 145 -16.37 -15.38 -3.56
N VAL A 146 -16.55 -16.34 -2.64
CA VAL A 146 -17.01 -16.09 -1.26
C VAL A 146 -15.94 -16.40 -0.21
N GLY A 147 -14.71 -16.72 -0.62
CA GLY A 147 -13.59 -16.99 0.29
C GLY A 147 -13.46 -18.43 0.76
N ARG A 148 -14.25 -19.36 0.23
CA ARG A 148 -14.12 -20.80 0.54
C ARG A 148 -12.92 -21.38 -0.19
N PHE A 149 -12.08 -22.15 0.49
CA PHE A 149 -11.02 -22.89 -0.17
C PHE A 149 -11.60 -23.94 -1.12
N HIS A 150 -11.07 -24.01 -2.35
CA HIS A 150 -11.61 -24.93 -3.37
C HIS A 150 -11.56 -26.40 -2.96
N HIS A 151 -10.54 -26.78 -2.18
CA HIS A 151 -10.28 -28.16 -1.78
C HIS A 151 -10.77 -28.51 -0.36
N VAL A 152 -11.29 -27.55 0.40
CA VAL A 152 -11.70 -27.75 1.79
C VAL A 152 -13.10 -27.22 2.00
N ILE A 153 -14.05 -28.13 2.26
CA ILE A 153 -15.47 -27.82 2.17
C ILE A 153 -15.99 -26.88 3.27
N ASN A 154 -15.27 -26.75 4.38
CA ASN A 154 -15.67 -26.05 5.60
C ASN A 154 -14.62 -25.05 6.09
N ALA A 155 -13.68 -24.64 5.22
CA ALA A 155 -12.68 -23.63 5.55
C ALA A 155 -12.83 -22.41 4.64
N TYR A 156 -12.74 -21.23 5.25
CA TYR A 156 -12.93 -19.94 4.60
C TYR A 156 -11.86 -18.97 5.07
N ALA A 157 -11.32 -18.18 4.15
CA ALA A 157 -10.58 -16.96 4.46
C ALA A 157 -11.52 -15.76 4.28
N CYS A 158 -11.26 -14.66 4.99
CA CYS A 158 -12.15 -13.51 4.96
C CYS A 158 -11.45 -12.19 5.34
N ASP A 159 -10.59 -11.71 4.46
CA ASP A 159 -9.96 -10.40 4.55
C ASP A 159 -9.43 -9.96 3.17
N GLN A 160 -8.54 -8.96 3.16
CA GLN A 160 -7.90 -8.43 1.96
C GLN A 160 -6.93 -9.42 1.28
N ALA A 161 -6.51 -10.52 1.92
CA ALA A 161 -5.78 -11.60 1.26
C ALA A 161 -6.56 -12.16 0.06
N LEU A 162 -7.88 -12.05 0.08
CA LEU A 162 -8.75 -12.52 -1.01
C LEU A 162 -8.78 -11.59 -2.21
N PHE A 163 -8.31 -10.34 -2.10
CA PHE A 163 -8.50 -9.36 -3.18
C PHE A 163 -7.61 -9.70 -4.37
N PRO A 164 -8.19 -9.98 -5.56
CA PRO A 164 -7.39 -10.26 -6.74
C PRO A 164 -6.62 -9.01 -7.20
N THR A 165 -7.14 -7.83 -6.87
CA THR A 165 -6.51 -6.53 -7.13
C THR A 165 -6.57 -5.70 -5.85
N ALA A 166 -5.42 -5.22 -5.40
CA ALA A 166 -5.36 -4.09 -4.47
C ALA A 166 -5.61 -2.81 -5.26
N SER A 167 -6.14 -1.79 -4.61
CA SER A 167 -6.36 -0.46 -5.23
C SER A 167 -5.70 0.61 -4.37
N SER A 168 -5.58 1.83 -4.89
CA SER A 168 -5.08 2.99 -4.15
C SER A 168 -5.95 3.44 -2.95
N VAL A 169 -7.11 2.82 -2.71
CA VAL A 169 -7.99 3.14 -1.58
C VAL A 169 -7.89 2.11 -0.46
N ASN A 170 -8.17 2.54 0.78
CA ASN A 170 -8.11 1.68 1.97
C ASN A 170 -9.00 0.43 1.82
N PRO A 171 -8.47 -0.78 2.08
CA PRO A 171 -9.14 -2.04 1.79
C PRO A 171 -10.32 -2.37 2.73
N VAL A 172 -10.40 -1.72 3.89
CA VAL A 172 -11.31 -2.09 4.99
C VAL A 172 -12.78 -2.15 4.56
N LEU A 173 -13.27 -1.14 3.84
CA LEU A 173 -14.67 -1.11 3.42
C LEU A 173 -14.99 -2.26 2.45
N ARG A 174 -14.09 -2.56 1.52
CA ARG A 174 -14.21 -3.72 0.63
C ARG A 174 -14.18 -5.03 1.45
N GLY A 175 -13.33 -5.11 2.48
CA GLY A 175 -13.29 -6.24 3.39
C GLY A 175 -14.62 -6.48 4.10
N LEU A 176 -15.26 -5.43 4.61
CA LEU A 176 -16.58 -5.51 5.24
C LEU A 176 -17.67 -6.01 4.29
N THR A 177 -17.64 -5.57 3.02
CA THR A 177 -18.59 -6.08 2.01
C THR A 177 -18.39 -7.57 1.72
N LEU A 178 -17.13 -8.04 1.75
CA LEU A 178 -16.80 -9.44 1.58
C LEU A 178 -17.25 -10.28 2.79
N VAL A 179 -17.04 -9.79 4.01
CA VAL A 179 -17.53 -10.42 5.24
C VAL A 179 -19.05 -10.63 5.18
N ARG A 180 -19.80 -9.59 4.80
CA ARG A 180 -21.26 -9.69 4.67
C ARG A 180 -21.65 -10.77 3.66
N ARG A 181 -21.01 -10.77 2.48
CA ARG A 181 -21.29 -11.76 1.43
C ARG A 181 -20.98 -13.19 1.88
N LEU A 182 -19.88 -13.39 2.60
CA LEU A 182 -19.55 -14.69 3.18
C LEU A 182 -20.64 -15.15 4.16
N VAL A 183 -21.04 -14.29 5.10
CA VAL A 183 -22.07 -14.61 6.11
C VAL A 183 -23.42 -14.95 5.45
N GLU A 184 -23.81 -14.28 4.37
CA GLU A 184 -25.03 -14.60 3.61
C GLU A 184 -24.95 -15.96 2.88
N ALA A 185 -23.75 -16.53 2.71
CA ALA A 185 -23.50 -17.80 2.03
C ALA A 185 -23.23 -18.99 2.98
N LEU A 186 -23.13 -18.74 4.30
CA LEU A 186 -23.00 -19.75 5.35
C LEU A 186 -24.38 -20.23 5.83
#